data_AF-A0A0L7TF14-F1
#
_entry.id   AF-A0A0L7TF14-F1
#
_cell.length_a   1.000
_cell.length_b   1.000
_cell.length_c   1.000
_cell.angle_alpha   90.00
_cell.angle_beta   90.00
_cell.angle_gamma   90.00
#
_symmetry.space_group_name_H-M   'P 1'
#
loop_
_entity.id
_entity.type
_entity.pdbx_description
1 polymer ?
#
loop_
_entity_poly.entity_id
_entity_poly.type
_entity_poly.pdbx_seq_one_letter_code
_entity_poly.pdbx_strand_id
1 'polypeptide(L)'
;MNLPLILNIVVFVALIVLLARTGRTNWSLSKKVLAGLVLGVLFGLGLQLIYGENSAVVKESIGWFNIVGNGYVQLLQMIVMPLVFASILSAVARLHNASSLGKISVLTIGVLLFTTAISALVGVFVTQLFGLTAEGLVQGTQESARLAAIQSNYVGKVADLTVPQLLLSFVPKNPFADLTGANPTSIISVVIFAAFLGVAALQLLKDDQVKGQRVLTAIDTLQSWVMKLVRQIMKLTPYGVLALMTKVVAGSNLQDIIKLGGFVVASYLGLAIMFAVHALLLSVNGI
;
A
#
# COMPACT_ATOMS: atom_id res chain seq x y z
N MET A 1 13.56 1.40 33.36
CA MET A 1 12.40 0.91 32.59
C MET A 1 11.35 0.42 33.56
N ASN A 2 10.10 0.82 33.38
CA ASN A 2 9.00 0.39 34.25
C ASN A 2 8.67 -1.10 34.00
N LEU A 3 8.40 -1.86 35.06
CA LEU A 3 8.10 -3.29 34.98
C LEU A 3 6.92 -3.62 34.03
N PRO A 4 5.83 -2.83 33.98
CA PRO A 4 4.77 -2.99 32.98
C PRO A 4 5.22 -2.86 31.51
N LEU A 5 6.17 -1.96 31.23
CA LEU A 5 6.72 -1.78 29.88
C LEU A 5 7.49 -3.04 29.45
N ILE A 6 8.35 -3.56 30.33
CA ILE A 6 9.14 -4.77 30.06
C ILE A 6 8.19 -5.95 29.81
N LEU A 7 7.15 -6.10 30.62
CA LEU A 7 6.17 -7.16 30.45
C LEU A 7 5.47 -7.07 29.08
N ASN A 8 5.01 -5.88 28.68
CA ASN A 8 4.37 -5.67 27.38
C ASN A 8 5.30 -6.04 26.21
N ILE A 9 6.58 -5.65 26.29
CA ILE A 9 7.58 -5.99 25.28
C ILE A 9 7.81 -7.51 25.23
N VAL A 10 7.93 -8.17 26.37
CA VAL A 10 8.12 -9.63 26.45
C VAL A 10 6.93 -10.37 25.83
N VAL A 11 5.70 -9.95 26.15
CA VAL A 11 4.49 -10.56 25.56
C VAL A 11 4.46 -10.34 24.05
N PHE A 12 4.77 -9.14 23.57
CA PHE A 12 4.82 -8.85 22.15
C PHE A 12 5.86 -9.71 21.41
N VAL A 13 7.06 -9.85 21.97
CA VAL A 13 8.10 -10.75 21.43
C VAL A 13 7.63 -12.20 21.45
N ALA A 14 6.96 -12.65 22.51
CA ALA A 14 6.40 -13.99 22.59
C ALA A 14 5.34 -14.23 21.50
N LEU A 15 4.49 -13.25 21.19
CA LEU A 15 3.52 -13.32 20.10
C LEU A 15 4.20 -13.41 18.73
N ILE A 16 5.26 -12.63 18.49
CA ILE A 16 6.07 -12.74 17.27
C ILE A 16 6.67 -14.14 17.15
N VAL A 17 7.25 -14.68 18.22
CA VAL A 17 7.85 -16.02 18.23
C VAL A 17 6.79 -17.09 18.01
N LEU A 18 5.61 -16.97 18.61
CA LEU A 18 4.48 -17.86 18.40
C LEU A 18 4.06 -17.87 16.93
N LEU A 19 3.95 -16.70 16.31
CA LEU A 19 3.62 -16.57 14.90
C LEU A 19 4.75 -17.06 13.98
N ALA A 20 6.00 -16.94 14.40
CA ALA A 20 7.14 -17.51 13.68
C ALA A 20 7.16 -19.04 13.76
N ARG A 21 6.74 -19.62 14.90
CA ARG A 21 6.65 -21.08 15.10
C ARG A 21 5.53 -21.71 14.27
N THR A 22 4.38 -21.04 14.12
CA THR A 22 3.34 -21.48 13.16
C THR A 22 3.84 -21.43 11.71
N GLY A 23 4.96 -20.73 11.47
CA GLY A 23 5.73 -20.76 10.24
C GLY A 23 6.34 -22.12 9.87
N ARG A 24 6.57 -23.02 10.85
CA ARG A 24 7.05 -24.41 10.63
C ARG A 24 5.96 -25.36 10.18
N THR A 25 4.70 -24.92 10.22
CA THR A 25 3.52 -25.66 9.72
C THR A 25 3.25 -25.23 8.26
N ASN A 26 2.62 -26.10 7.46
CA ASN A 26 2.26 -25.87 6.03
C ASN A 26 1.20 -24.76 5.78
N TRP A 27 1.12 -23.73 6.63
CA TRP A 27 0.17 -22.64 6.47
C TRP A 27 0.57 -21.69 5.33
N SER A 28 -0.42 -21.34 4.50
CA SER A 28 -0.26 -20.29 3.48
C SER A 28 0.01 -18.92 4.11
N LEU A 29 0.64 -18.02 3.35
CA LEU A 29 0.95 -16.67 3.81
C LEU A 29 -0.32 -15.94 4.30
N SER A 30 -1.43 -16.05 3.58
CA SER A 30 -2.70 -15.41 3.93
C SER A 30 -3.21 -15.83 5.32
N LYS A 31 -3.11 -17.13 5.65
CA LYS A 31 -3.49 -17.62 6.99
C LYS A 31 -2.59 -17.04 8.09
N LYS A 32 -1.29 -16.88 7.82
CA LYS A 32 -0.33 -16.27 8.75
C LYS A 32 -0.63 -14.78 8.96
N VAL A 33 -0.94 -14.05 7.88
CA VAL A 33 -1.33 -12.64 7.96
C VAL A 33 -2.61 -12.47 8.75
N LEU A 34 -3.61 -13.32 8.51
CA LEU A 34 -4.87 -13.30 9.27
C LEU A 34 -4.64 -13.60 10.76
N ALA A 35 -3.79 -14.58 11.09
CA ALA A 35 -3.42 -14.86 12.47
C ALA A 35 -2.70 -13.67 13.12
N GLY A 36 -1.77 -13.01 12.39
CA GLY A 36 -1.08 -11.81 12.86
C GLY A 36 -2.03 -10.65 13.12
N LEU A 37 -2.99 -10.42 12.22
CA LEU A 37 -4.07 -9.46 12.38
C LEU A 37 -4.87 -9.73 13.67
N VAL A 38 -5.37 -10.96 13.84
CA VAL A 38 -6.18 -11.33 15.00
C VAL A 38 -5.38 -11.19 16.30
N LEU A 39 -4.16 -11.72 16.35
CA LEU A 39 -3.30 -11.58 17.54
C LEU A 39 -2.96 -10.11 17.83
N GLY A 40 -2.70 -9.31 16.80
CA GLY A 40 -2.41 -7.89 16.94
C GLY A 40 -3.58 -7.10 17.53
N VAL A 41 -4.80 -7.37 17.03
CA VAL A 41 -6.05 -6.77 17.54
C VAL A 41 -6.30 -7.20 18.98
N LEU A 42 -6.25 -8.50 19.28
CA LEU A 42 -6.50 -9.01 20.64
C LEU A 42 -5.49 -8.46 21.65
N PHE A 43 -4.21 -8.40 21.27
CA PHE A 43 -3.18 -7.84 22.13
C PHE A 43 -3.36 -6.33 22.33
N GLY A 44 -3.71 -5.60 21.28
CA GLY A 44 -4.02 -4.17 21.37
C GLY A 44 -5.21 -3.87 22.29
N LEU A 45 -6.30 -4.65 22.17
CA LEU A 45 -7.46 -4.56 23.07
C LEU A 45 -7.07 -4.90 24.52
N GLY A 46 -6.25 -5.93 24.72
CA GLY A 46 -5.76 -6.30 26.05
C GLY A 46 -4.97 -5.16 26.73
N LEU A 47 -4.06 -4.52 25.99
CA LEU A 47 -3.32 -3.35 26.49
C LEU A 47 -4.25 -2.20 26.87
N GLN A 48 -5.27 -1.96 26.06
CA GLN A 48 -6.25 -0.91 26.31
C GLN A 48 -7.10 -1.19 27.55
N LEU A 49 -7.57 -2.42 27.73
CA LEU A 49 -8.39 -2.81 28.89
C LEU A 49 -7.61 -2.78 30.21
N ILE A 50 -6.31 -3.10 30.18
CA ILE A 50 -5.47 -3.14 31.39
C ILE A 50 -5.00 -1.74 31.80
N TYR A 51 -4.57 -0.91 30.86
CA TYR A 51 -3.88 0.36 31.15
C TYR A 51 -4.69 1.61 30.82
N GLY A 52 -5.70 1.53 29.96
CA GLY A 52 -6.45 2.67 29.44
C GLY A 52 -5.72 3.46 28.34
N GLU A 53 -6.50 4.24 27.59
CA GLU A 53 -6.11 4.98 26.37
C GLU A 53 -4.91 5.94 26.55
N ASN A 54 -4.73 6.52 27.73
CA ASN A 54 -3.76 7.59 27.96
C ASN A 54 -2.58 7.20 28.86
N SER A 55 -2.39 5.91 29.11
CA SER A 55 -1.25 5.46 29.90
C SER A 55 0.07 5.72 29.18
N ALA A 56 1.01 6.37 29.87
CA ALA A 56 2.37 6.56 29.39
C ALA A 56 3.05 5.23 29.04
N VAL A 57 2.71 4.16 29.76
CA VAL A 57 3.23 2.79 29.52
C VAL A 57 2.83 2.28 28.14
N VAL A 58 1.58 2.51 27.70
CA VAL A 58 1.10 2.07 26.38
C VAL A 58 1.81 2.85 25.28
N LYS A 59 1.96 4.17 25.43
CA LYS A 59 2.67 5.02 24.47
C LYS A 59 4.14 4.61 24.31
N GLU A 60 4.83 4.35 25.42
CA GLU A 60 6.20 3.83 25.40
C GLU A 60 6.27 2.43 24.76
N SER A 61 5.34 1.53 25.11
CA SER A 61 5.27 0.17 24.54
C SER A 61 5.07 0.20 23.02
N ILE A 62 4.18 1.06 22.54
CA ILE A 62 3.94 1.30 21.11
C ILE A 62 5.23 1.78 20.41
N GLY A 63 6.06 2.59 21.06
CA GLY A 63 7.37 2.99 20.55
C GLY A 63 8.25 1.79 20.18
N TRP A 64 8.26 0.74 21.00
CA TRP A 64 8.99 -0.50 20.73
C TRP A 64 8.32 -1.35 19.64
N PHE A 65 6.99 -1.47 19.67
CA PHE A 65 6.26 -2.22 18.65
C PHE A 65 6.41 -1.60 17.26
N ASN A 66 6.55 -0.27 17.19
CA ASN A 66 6.79 0.47 15.95
C ASN A 66 8.11 0.11 15.27
N ILE A 67 9.12 -0.40 15.98
CA ILE A 67 10.35 -0.90 15.34
C ILE A 67 10.00 -1.99 14.33
N VAL A 68 9.06 -2.88 14.69
CA VAL A 68 8.56 -3.94 13.79
C VAL A 68 7.56 -3.39 12.79
N GLY A 69 6.57 -2.63 13.26
CA GLY A 69 5.48 -2.13 12.41
C GLY A 69 5.95 -1.12 11.36
N ASN A 70 6.57 -0.01 11.79
CA ASN A 70 7.09 1.00 10.87
C ASN A 70 8.29 0.47 10.08
N GLY A 71 9.14 -0.36 10.70
CA GLY A 71 10.24 -1.01 9.98
C GLY A 71 9.73 -1.86 8.81
N TYR A 72 8.65 -2.62 9.01
CA TYR A 72 7.99 -3.34 7.91
C TYR A 72 7.47 -2.40 6.81
N VAL A 73 6.80 -1.29 7.18
CA VAL A 73 6.33 -0.30 6.20
C VAL A 73 7.49 0.30 5.40
N GLN A 74 8.62 0.62 6.05
CA GLN A 74 9.82 1.11 5.38
C GLN A 74 10.41 0.06 4.42
N LEU A 75 10.43 -1.22 4.81
CA LEU A 75 10.85 -2.30 3.91
C LEU A 75 9.93 -2.44 2.70
N LEU A 76 8.61 -2.25 2.86
CA LEU A 76 7.68 -2.19 1.73
C LEU A 76 7.97 -0.99 0.83
N GLN A 77 8.17 0.19 1.40
CA GLN A 77 8.50 1.40 0.64
C GLN A 77 9.80 1.25 -0.15
N MET A 78 10.81 0.60 0.43
CA MET A 78 12.09 0.30 -0.22
C MET A 78 11.93 -0.54 -1.49
N ILE A 79 11.04 -1.55 -1.48
CA ILE A 79 10.87 -2.43 -2.65
C ILE A 79 9.95 -1.86 -3.74
N VAL A 80 9.14 -0.84 -3.44
CA VAL A 80 8.17 -0.28 -4.40
C VAL A 80 8.87 0.25 -5.65
N MET A 81 9.88 1.12 -5.50
CA MET A 81 10.53 1.76 -6.66
C MET A 81 11.25 0.76 -7.58
N PRO A 82 12.10 -0.15 -7.07
CA PRO A 82 12.73 -1.18 -7.92
C PRO A 82 11.71 -2.11 -8.58
N LEU A 83 10.66 -2.50 -7.85
CA LEU A 83 9.63 -3.39 -8.37
C LEU A 83 8.85 -2.74 -9.51
N VAL A 84 8.41 -1.49 -9.35
CA VAL A 84 7.68 -0.76 -10.38
C VAL A 84 8.54 -0.62 -11.63
N PHE A 85 9.79 -0.20 -11.50
CA PHE A 85 10.72 -0.09 -12.63
C PHE A 85 10.88 -1.42 -13.36
N ALA A 86 11.30 -2.48 -12.65
CA ALA A 86 11.58 -3.77 -13.26
C ALA A 86 10.33 -4.44 -13.86
N SER A 87 9.17 -4.28 -13.21
CA SER A 87 7.90 -4.87 -13.68
C SER A 87 7.40 -4.19 -14.96
N ILE A 88 7.39 -2.86 -15.00
CA ILE A 88 6.95 -2.13 -16.20
C ILE A 88 7.95 -2.33 -17.34
N LEU A 89 9.25 -2.25 -17.06
CA LEU A 89 10.29 -2.49 -18.05
C LEU A 89 10.14 -3.88 -18.69
N SER A 90 9.99 -4.93 -17.88
CA SER A 90 9.77 -6.30 -18.35
C SER A 90 8.44 -6.45 -19.10
N ALA A 91 7.35 -5.88 -18.58
CA ALA A 91 6.04 -5.96 -19.22
C ALA A 91 6.04 -5.33 -20.61
N VAL A 92 6.66 -4.14 -20.78
CA VAL A 92 6.75 -3.47 -22.07
C VAL A 92 7.73 -4.18 -23.00
N ALA A 93 8.87 -4.65 -22.50
CA ALA A 93 9.86 -5.38 -23.30
C ALA A 93 9.38 -6.73 -23.82
N ARG A 94 8.28 -7.26 -23.29
CA ARG A 94 7.62 -8.50 -23.76
C ARG A 94 6.55 -8.26 -24.83
N LEU A 95 6.22 -7.01 -25.15
CA LEU A 95 5.27 -6.70 -26.20
C LEU A 95 5.87 -6.99 -27.57
N HIS A 96 5.10 -7.62 -28.46
CA HIS A 96 5.57 -7.97 -29.81
C HIS A 96 5.76 -6.73 -30.70
N ASN A 97 5.00 -5.66 -30.44
CA ASN A 97 5.11 -4.39 -31.13
C ASN A 97 4.83 -3.21 -30.18
N ALA A 98 5.52 -2.09 -30.40
CA ALA A 98 5.35 -0.87 -29.61
C ALA A 98 3.96 -0.24 -29.79
N SER A 99 3.30 -0.43 -30.94
CA SER A 99 1.95 0.09 -31.18
C SER A 99 0.88 -0.54 -30.28
N SER A 100 1.07 -1.79 -29.84
CA SER A 100 0.15 -2.40 -28.86
C SER A 100 0.18 -1.69 -27.52
N LEU A 101 1.32 -1.09 -27.12
CA LEU A 101 1.44 -0.38 -25.85
C LEU A 101 0.45 0.79 -25.78
N GLY A 102 0.34 1.58 -26.85
CA GLY A 102 -0.58 2.73 -26.89
C GLY A 102 -2.04 2.31 -26.74
N LYS A 103 -2.47 1.28 -27.48
CA LYS A 103 -3.85 0.76 -27.41
C LYS A 103 -4.14 0.15 -26.03
N ILE A 104 -3.22 -0.64 -25.48
CA ILE A 104 -3.36 -1.24 -24.14
C ILE A 104 -3.44 -0.13 -23.08
N SER A 105 -2.59 0.90 -23.17
CA SER A 105 -2.54 1.99 -22.21
C SER A 105 -3.84 2.80 -22.21
N VAL A 106 -4.33 3.21 -23.38
CA VAL A 106 -5.59 3.97 -23.49
C VAL A 106 -6.78 3.16 -22.96
N LEU A 107 -6.87 1.88 -23.33
CA LEU A 107 -7.95 1.01 -22.87
C LEU A 107 -7.87 0.78 -21.35
N THR A 108 -6.67 0.55 -20.81
CA THR A 108 -6.46 0.36 -19.37
C THR A 108 -6.79 1.62 -18.58
N ILE A 109 -6.30 2.79 -19.01
CA ILE A 109 -6.59 4.07 -18.36
C ILE A 109 -8.10 4.35 -18.41
N GLY A 110 -8.75 4.13 -19.56
CA GLY A 110 -10.19 4.32 -19.70
C GLY A 110 -10.98 3.43 -18.74
N VAL A 111 -10.64 2.13 -18.67
CA VAL A 111 -11.28 1.18 -17.74
C VAL A 111 -11.04 1.58 -16.28
N LEU A 112 -9.81 1.94 -15.91
CA LEU A 112 -9.47 2.34 -14.53
C LEU A 112 -10.19 3.62 -14.11
N LEU A 113 -10.28 4.63 -14.99
CA LEU A 113 -11.02 5.85 -14.72
C LEU A 113 -12.52 5.56 -14.58
N PHE A 114 -13.06 4.70 -15.45
CA PHE A 114 -14.46 4.31 -15.41
C PHE A 114 -14.81 3.55 -14.11
N THR A 115 -14.03 2.53 -13.73
CA THR A 115 -14.27 1.78 -12.49
C THR A 115 -14.04 2.64 -11.25
N THR A 116 -13.09 3.58 -11.29
CA THR A 116 -12.89 4.56 -10.21
C THR A 116 -14.08 5.49 -10.07
N ALA A 117 -14.65 5.97 -11.18
CA ALA A 117 -15.86 6.80 -11.17
C ALA A 117 -17.05 6.04 -10.57
N ILE A 118 -17.27 4.78 -10.96
CA ILE A 118 -18.31 3.93 -10.35
C ILE A 118 -18.02 3.74 -8.86
N SER A 119 -16.77 3.46 -8.47
CA SER A 119 -16.40 3.28 -7.06
C SER A 119 -16.67 4.53 -6.23
N ALA A 120 -16.43 5.72 -6.78
CA ALA A 120 -16.74 6.98 -6.11
C ALA A 120 -18.25 7.14 -5.90
N LEU A 121 -19.07 6.83 -6.91
CA LEU A 121 -20.53 6.87 -6.82
C LEU A 121 -21.07 5.86 -5.79
N VAL A 122 -20.53 4.64 -5.78
CA VAL A 122 -20.86 3.61 -4.78
C VAL A 122 -20.48 4.09 -3.37
N GLY A 123 -19.31 4.70 -3.22
CA GLY A 123 -18.88 5.30 -1.95
C GLY A 123 -19.87 6.37 -1.45
N VAL A 124 -20.24 7.31 -2.32
CA VAL A 124 -21.25 8.34 -2.00
C VAL A 124 -22.59 7.69 -1.62
N PHE A 125 -23.06 6.72 -2.42
CA PHE A 125 -24.31 6.01 -2.15
C PHE A 125 -24.30 5.31 -0.78
N VAL A 126 -23.26 4.54 -0.47
CA VAL A 126 -23.14 3.79 0.78
C VAL A 126 -23.02 4.73 1.98
N THR A 127 -22.25 5.81 1.86
CA THR A 127 -22.12 6.80 2.95
C THR A 127 -23.46 7.47 3.26
N GLN A 128 -24.25 7.82 2.24
CA GLN A 128 -25.60 8.36 2.42
C GLN A 128 -26.57 7.33 3.01
N LEU A 129 -26.53 6.08 2.52
CA LEU A 129 -27.39 4.99 3.00
C LEU A 129 -27.20 4.71 4.51
N PHE A 130 -25.96 4.77 4.99
CA PHE A 130 -25.62 4.56 6.39
C PHE A 130 -25.66 5.85 7.22
N GLY A 131 -26.02 6.98 6.63
CA GLY A 131 -26.05 8.28 7.31
C GLY A 131 -24.70 8.65 7.91
N LEU A 132 -23.58 8.26 7.28
CA LEU A 132 -22.24 8.51 7.78
C LEU A 132 -21.93 10.00 7.63
N THR A 133 -22.08 10.76 8.72
CA THR A 133 -21.69 12.16 8.78
C THR A 133 -20.37 12.32 9.51
N ALA A 134 -19.69 13.44 9.26
CA ALA A 134 -18.54 13.86 10.05
C ALA A 134 -18.96 14.48 11.41
N GLU A 135 -20.27 14.59 11.68
CA GLU A 135 -20.78 15.18 12.91
C GLU A 135 -20.45 14.28 14.12
N GLY A 136 -19.87 14.88 15.16
CA GLY A 136 -19.47 14.15 16.37
C GLY A 136 -18.13 13.44 16.29
N LEU A 137 -17.43 13.46 15.14
CA LEU A 137 -15.98 13.26 15.10
C LEU A 137 -15.32 14.54 15.63
N VAL A 138 -15.06 14.56 16.94
CA VAL A 138 -14.32 15.67 17.55
C VAL A 138 -12.93 15.70 16.90
N GLN A 139 -12.60 16.80 16.21
CA GLN A 139 -11.22 17.05 15.77
C GLN A 139 -10.34 17.14 17.02
N GLY A 140 -9.78 16.02 17.43
CA GLY A 140 -8.78 15.98 18.49
C GLY A 140 -7.59 16.86 18.10
N THR A 141 -6.89 17.38 19.10
CA THR A 141 -5.68 18.21 18.89
C THR A 141 -4.64 17.53 17.97
N GLN A 142 -4.58 16.20 17.97
CA GLN A 142 -3.74 15.42 17.05
C GLN A 142 -4.21 15.50 15.58
N GLU A 143 -5.52 15.49 15.33
CA GLU A 143 -6.07 15.57 13.97
C GLU A 143 -5.89 16.98 13.39
N SER A 144 -6.07 18.02 14.22
CA SER A 144 -5.77 19.41 13.81
C SER A 144 -4.27 19.63 13.53
N ALA A 145 -3.39 19.06 14.35
CA ALA A 145 -1.95 19.10 14.09
C ALA A 145 -1.56 18.35 12.81
N ARG A 146 -2.22 17.21 12.54
CA ARG A 146 -2.03 16.44 11.30
C ARG A 146 -2.52 17.21 10.07
N LEU A 147 -3.67 17.89 10.18
CA LEU A 147 -4.21 18.72 9.11
C LEU A 147 -3.28 19.90 8.79
N ALA A 148 -2.73 20.57 9.82
CA ALA A 148 -1.73 21.62 9.64
C ALA A 148 -0.43 21.10 8.98
N ALA A 149 0.01 19.89 9.33
CA ALA A 149 1.15 19.24 8.68
C ALA A 149 0.86 18.90 7.21
N ILE A 150 -0.36 18.45 6.87
CA ILE A 150 -0.75 18.18 5.48
C ILE A 150 -0.82 19.48 4.68
N GLN A 151 -1.40 20.53 5.26
CA GLN A 151 -1.57 21.82 4.58
C GLN A 151 -0.23 22.48 4.26
N SER A 152 0.72 22.44 5.21
CA SER A 152 2.07 23.01 5.04
C SER A 152 2.97 22.17 4.11
N ASN A 153 2.90 20.83 4.16
CA ASN A 153 3.85 19.99 3.44
C ASN A 153 3.38 19.52 2.05
N TYR A 154 2.06 19.43 1.83
CA TYR A 154 1.49 18.83 0.61
C TYR A 154 0.57 19.79 -0.15
N VAL A 155 -0.37 20.45 0.52
CA VAL A 155 -1.37 21.30 -0.17
C VAL A 155 -0.69 22.45 -0.89
N GLY A 156 0.22 23.19 -0.24
CA GLY A 156 0.96 24.28 -0.88
C GLY A 156 1.92 23.86 -2.02
N LYS A 157 2.20 22.56 -2.20
CA LYS A 157 3.07 22.06 -3.29
C LYS A 157 2.29 21.57 -4.51
N VAL A 158 1.00 21.27 -4.34
CA VAL A 158 0.18 20.61 -5.37
C VAL A 158 -1.06 21.43 -5.74
N ALA A 159 -1.64 22.20 -4.81
CA ALA A 159 -2.83 23.01 -5.05
C ALA A 159 -2.61 24.16 -6.03
N ASP A 160 -1.37 24.66 -6.12
CA ASP A 160 -1.01 25.74 -7.05
C ASP A 160 -0.62 25.25 -8.45
N LEU A 161 -0.58 23.93 -8.68
CA LEU A 161 -0.27 23.38 -9.99
C LEU A 161 -1.48 23.47 -10.90
N THR A 162 -1.31 24.17 -12.01
CA THR A 162 -2.28 24.09 -13.12
C THR A 162 -2.29 22.68 -13.71
N VAL A 163 -3.40 22.27 -14.33
CA VAL A 163 -3.50 20.94 -14.99
C VAL A 163 -2.34 20.68 -15.96
N PRO A 164 -1.91 21.63 -16.81
CA PRO A 164 -0.73 21.44 -17.66
C PRO A 164 0.57 21.23 -16.88
N GLN A 165 0.79 21.96 -15.79
CA GLN A 165 1.97 21.79 -14.94
C GLN A 165 1.97 20.44 -14.24
N LEU A 166 0.80 19.96 -13.81
CA LEU A 166 0.63 18.62 -13.26
C LEU A 166 0.99 17.55 -14.30
N LEU A 167 0.49 17.66 -15.53
CA LEU A 167 0.86 16.72 -16.61
C LEU A 167 2.36 16.75 -16.92
N LEU A 168 2.96 17.94 -16.97
CA LEU A 168 4.39 18.09 -17.19
C LEU A 168 5.22 17.50 -16.03
N SER A 169 4.69 17.52 -14.80
CA SER A 169 5.35 16.94 -13.61
C SER A 169 5.44 15.41 -13.64
N PHE A 170 4.71 14.75 -14.54
CA PHE A 170 4.84 13.31 -14.76
C PHE A 170 6.03 12.97 -15.66
N VAL A 171 6.46 13.90 -16.53
CA VAL A 171 7.58 13.67 -17.44
C VAL A 171 8.89 13.69 -16.64
N PRO A 172 9.63 12.57 -16.57
CA PRO A 172 10.88 12.51 -15.81
C PRO A 172 11.94 13.42 -16.43
N LYS A 173 12.46 14.36 -15.64
CA LYS A 173 13.66 15.14 -16.03
C LYS A 173 14.95 14.39 -15.69
N ASN A 174 14.95 13.66 -14.58
CA ASN A 174 16.05 12.81 -14.14
C ASN A 174 15.48 11.55 -13.47
N PRO A 175 15.37 10.42 -14.21
CA PRO A 175 14.75 9.22 -13.68
C PRO A 175 15.50 8.61 -12.49
N PHE A 176 16.81 8.86 -12.37
CA PHE A 176 17.59 8.40 -11.21
C PHE A 176 17.26 9.19 -9.95
N ALA A 177 16.99 10.49 -10.08
CA ALA A 177 16.47 11.29 -8.98
C ALA A 177 15.06 10.81 -8.59
N ASP A 178 14.21 10.48 -9.57
CA ASP A 178 12.86 9.96 -9.28
C ASP A 178 12.86 8.58 -8.61
N LEU A 179 13.86 7.73 -8.89
CA LEU A 179 14.03 6.46 -8.18
C LEU A 179 14.26 6.61 -6.67
N THR A 180 14.65 7.80 -6.20
CA THR A 180 14.75 8.10 -4.76
C THR A 180 13.39 8.26 -4.08
N GLY A 181 12.32 8.47 -4.85
CA GLY A 181 10.98 8.70 -4.31
C GLY A 181 10.79 10.07 -3.64
N ALA A 182 11.70 11.02 -3.87
CA ALA A 182 11.66 12.35 -3.25
C ALA A 182 10.48 13.22 -3.74
N ASN A 183 9.97 12.97 -4.95
CA ASN A 183 8.85 13.74 -5.50
C ASN A 183 7.53 12.96 -5.37
N PRO A 184 6.39 13.66 -5.15
CA PRO A 184 5.06 13.01 -5.11
C PRO A 184 4.71 12.26 -6.41
N THR A 185 5.28 12.68 -7.54
CA THR A 185 5.03 12.09 -8.87
C THR A 185 6.07 11.06 -9.30
N SER A 186 7.08 10.79 -8.46
CA SER A 186 8.22 9.92 -8.81
C SER A 186 7.82 8.53 -9.29
N ILE A 187 6.76 7.93 -8.73
CA ILE A 187 6.27 6.61 -9.19
C ILE A 187 5.82 6.69 -10.65
N ILE A 188 5.00 7.68 -11.01
CA ILE A 188 4.49 7.86 -12.38
C ILE A 188 5.65 8.15 -13.34
N SER A 189 6.59 9.00 -12.94
CA SER A 189 7.78 9.33 -13.73
C SER A 189 8.67 8.10 -13.99
N VAL A 190 8.84 7.23 -13.00
CA VAL A 190 9.57 5.96 -13.16
C VAL A 190 8.82 4.98 -14.07
N VAL A 191 7.49 4.92 -14.00
CA VAL A 191 6.67 4.11 -14.94
C VAL A 191 6.88 4.59 -16.38
N ILE A 192 6.80 5.90 -16.62
CA ILE A 192 6.99 6.50 -17.95
C ILE A 192 8.39 6.21 -18.47
N PHE A 193 9.42 6.42 -17.65
CA PHE A 193 10.80 6.11 -18.01
C PHE A 193 11.00 4.62 -18.33
N ALA A 194 10.51 3.72 -17.47
CA ALA A 194 10.60 2.27 -17.68
C ALA A 194 9.89 1.83 -18.97
N ALA A 195 8.76 2.45 -19.30
CA ALA A 195 8.04 2.18 -20.54
C ALA A 195 8.83 2.63 -21.77
N PHE A 196 9.41 3.84 -21.77
CA PHE A 196 10.28 4.29 -22.87
C PHE A 196 11.51 3.38 -23.04
N LEU A 197 12.13 2.97 -21.93
CA LEU A 197 13.28 2.07 -21.97
C LEU A 197 12.89 0.67 -22.50
N GLY A 198 11.71 0.18 -22.16
CA GLY A 198 11.17 -1.08 -22.71
C GLY A 198 10.89 -0.99 -24.21
N VAL A 199 10.35 0.13 -24.69
CA VAL A 199 10.17 0.38 -26.13
C VAL A 199 11.52 0.44 -26.85
N ALA A 200 12.52 1.10 -26.27
CA ALA A 200 13.87 1.15 -26.82
C ALA A 200 14.52 -0.24 -26.90
N ALA A 201 14.27 -1.13 -25.93
CA ALA A 201 14.73 -2.52 -25.99
C ALA A 201 14.10 -3.29 -27.16
N LEU A 202 12.81 -3.07 -27.45
CA LEU A 202 12.13 -3.66 -28.62
C LEU A 202 12.65 -3.11 -29.95
N GLN A 203 12.99 -1.82 -30.01
CA GLN A 203 13.61 -1.22 -31.19
C GLN A 203 15.00 -1.82 -31.43
N LEU A 204 15.82 -1.92 -30.38
CA LEU A 204 17.14 -2.54 -30.47
C LEU A 204 17.08 -4.00 -30.93
N LEU A 205 16.07 -4.77 -30.52
CA LEU A 205 15.87 -6.14 -31.00
C LEU A 205 15.63 -6.21 -32.51
N LYS A 206 14.95 -5.20 -33.08
CA LYS A 206 14.74 -5.12 -34.53
C LYS A 206 16.01 -4.71 -35.28
N ASP A 207 16.78 -3.80 -34.69
CA ASP A 207 18.00 -3.26 -35.32
C ASP A 207 19.19 -4.23 -35.20
N ASP A 208 19.33 -4.92 -34.07
CA ASP A 208 20.41 -5.87 -33.76
C ASP A 208 19.87 -6.99 -32.85
N GLN A 209 19.47 -8.10 -33.48
CA GLN A 209 18.83 -9.22 -32.79
C GLN A 209 19.69 -9.80 -31.65
N VAL A 210 21.02 -9.85 -31.82
CA VAL A 210 21.93 -10.41 -30.81
C VAL A 210 21.99 -9.50 -29.59
N LYS A 211 22.14 -8.18 -29.79
CA LYS A 211 22.16 -7.23 -28.67
C LYS A 211 20.80 -7.10 -28.01
N GLY A 212 19.72 -7.03 -28.78
CA GLY A 212 18.36 -6.96 -28.26
C GLY A 212 18.02 -8.17 -27.38
N GLN A 213 18.35 -9.38 -27.82
CA GLN A 213 18.09 -10.59 -27.04
C GLN A 213 18.86 -10.61 -25.71
N ARG A 214 20.10 -10.09 -25.69
CA ARG A 214 20.87 -9.92 -24.45
C ARG A 214 20.19 -8.94 -23.49
N VAL A 215 19.67 -7.82 -24.01
CA VAL A 215 18.92 -6.83 -23.22
C VAL A 215 17.65 -7.44 -22.64
N LEU A 216 16.86 -8.17 -23.44
CA LEU A 216 15.65 -8.83 -22.96
C LEU A 216 15.95 -9.84 -21.84
N THR A 217 17.01 -10.64 -22.02
CA THR A 217 17.45 -11.61 -21.00
C THR A 217 17.87 -10.90 -19.70
N ALA A 218 18.56 -9.75 -19.81
CA ALA A 218 18.94 -8.95 -18.65
C ALA A 218 17.72 -8.36 -17.92
N ILE A 219 16.72 -7.87 -18.67
CA ILE A 219 15.46 -7.35 -18.12
C ILE A 219 14.70 -8.44 -17.36
N ASP A 220 14.57 -9.64 -17.94
CA ASP A 220 13.92 -10.78 -17.29
C ASP A 220 14.66 -11.25 -16.04
N THR A 221 15.99 -11.24 -16.09
CA THR A 221 16.84 -11.56 -14.93
C THR A 221 16.64 -10.53 -13.82
N LEU A 222 16.62 -9.24 -14.16
CA LEU A 222 16.38 -8.14 -13.21
C LEU A 222 15.00 -8.28 -12.55
N GLN A 223 13.95 -8.47 -13.34
CA GLN A 223 12.59 -8.65 -12.83
C GLN A 223 12.50 -9.86 -11.89
N SER A 224 13.06 -11.00 -12.29
CA SER A 224 13.10 -12.22 -11.46
C SER A 224 13.88 -12.00 -10.16
N TRP A 225 14.99 -11.27 -10.22
CA TRP A 225 15.81 -10.96 -9.05
C TRP A 225 15.08 -10.02 -8.07
N VAL A 226 14.47 -8.95 -8.56
CA VAL A 226 13.66 -8.04 -7.75
C VAL A 226 12.46 -8.78 -7.14
N MET A 227 11.81 -9.66 -7.88
CA MET A 227 10.73 -10.49 -7.35
C MET A 227 11.17 -11.41 -6.21
N LYS A 228 12.42 -11.90 -6.19
CA LYS A 228 12.96 -12.63 -5.04
C LYS A 228 13.08 -11.73 -3.81
N LEU A 229 13.54 -10.49 -3.98
CA LEU A 229 13.59 -9.50 -2.89
C LEU A 229 12.19 -9.20 -2.34
N VAL A 230 11.20 -8.94 -3.20
CA VAL A 230 9.79 -8.73 -2.81
C VAL A 230 9.27 -9.91 -1.98
N ARG A 231 9.52 -11.14 -2.42
CA ARG A 231 9.12 -12.35 -1.69
C ARG A 231 9.79 -12.47 -0.31
N GLN A 232 11.02 -11.99 -0.14
CA GLN A 232 11.67 -11.96 1.17
C GLN A 232 10.95 -11.01 2.13
N ILE A 233 10.63 -9.79 1.66
CA ILE A 233 9.92 -8.80 2.47
C ILE A 233 8.49 -9.25 2.79
N MET A 234 7.77 -9.85 1.84
CA MET A 234 6.42 -10.36 2.06
C MET A 234 6.35 -11.48 3.11
N LYS A 235 7.43 -12.22 3.37
CA LYS A 235 7.47 -13.20 4.48
C LYS A 235 7.38 -12.53 5.85
N LEU A 236 7.74 -11.25 5.94
CA LEU A 236 7.68 -10.47 7.18
C LEU A 236 6.30 -9.85 7.43
N THR A 237 5.42 -9.84 6.43
CA THR A 237 4.07 -9.24 6.50
C THR A 237 3.27 -9.65 7.74
N PRO A 238 3.22 -10.92 8.16
CA PRO A 238 2.44 -11.31 9.33
C PRO A 238 2.87 -10.60 10.62
N TYR A 239 4.18 -10.38 10.81
CA TYR A 239 4.73 -9.70 11.99
C TYR A 239 4.49 -8.19 11.94
N GLY A 240 4.67 -7.60 10.74
CA GLY A 240 4.37 -6.20 10.50
C GLY A 240 2.89 -5.89 10.75
N VAL A 241 1.98 -6.73 10.24
CA VAL A 241 0.53 -6.58 10.44
C VAL A 241 0.17 -6.72 11.93
N LEU A 242 0.75 -7.70 12.65
CA LEU A 242 0.55 -7.81 14.10
C LEU A 242 0.92 -6.50 14.81
N ALA A 243 2.12 -5.98 14.55
CA ALA A 243 2.62 -4.74 15.16
C ALA A 243 1.75 -3.52 14.83
N LEU A 244 1.39 -3.36 13.55
CA LEU A 244 0.57 -2.24 13.08
C LEU A 244 -0.84 -2.29 13.69
N MET A 245 -1.44 -3.47 13.78
CA MET A 245 -2.78 -3.63 14.33
C MET A 245 -2.79 -3.46 15.84
N THR A 246 -1.78 -3.94 16.56
CA THR A 246 -1.59 -3.62 17.97
C THR A 246 -1.50 -2.12 18.20
N LYS A 247 -0.70 -1.40 17.40
CA LYS A 247 -0.59 0.06 17.48
C LYS A 247 -1.92 0.75 17.26
N VAL A 248 -2.62 0.40 16.18
CA VAL A 248 -3.91 1.03 15.83
C VAL A 248 -4.92 0.81 16.93
N VAL A 249 -5.05 -0.42 17.43
CA VAL A 249 -6.06 -0.76 18.44
C VAL A 249 -5.69 -0.23 19.82
N ALA A 250 -4.43 -0.35 20.26
CA ALA A 250 -4.00 0.13 21.57
C ALA A 250 -3.93 1.67 21.66
N GLY A 251 -3.72 2.36 20.53
CA GLY A 251 -3.65 3.82 20.45
C GLY A 251 -4.98 4.49 20.11
N SER A 252 -6.00 3.72 19.72
CA SER A 252 -7.37 4.24 19.50
C SER A 252 -8.22 3.94 20.73
N ASN A 253 -9.28 4.71 20.95
CA ASN A 253 -10.11 4.49 22.11
C ASN A 253 -11.40 3.71 21.81
N LEU A 254 -11.88 2.92 22.78
CA LEU A 254 -12.84 1.85 22.52
C LEU A 254 -14.16 2.40 21.99
N GLN A 255 -14.53 3.59 22.45
CA GLN A 255 -15.69 4.32 21.94
C GLN A 255 -15.51 4.72 20.48
N ASP A 256 -14.31 5.14 20.08
CA ASP A 256 -13.99 5.48 18.69
C ASP A 256 -13.97 4.23 17.80
N ILE A 257 -13.47 3.09 18.30
CA ILE A 257 -13.52 1.80 17.60
C ILE A 257 -14.98 1.34 17.38
N ILE A 258 -15.84 1.48 18.39
CA ILE A 258 -17.27 1.14 18.29
C ILE A 258 -17.99 2.08 17.31
N LYS A 259 -17.71 3.40 17.37
CA LYS A 259 -18.24 4.38 16.41
C LYS A 259 -17.78 4.09 14.98
N LEU A 260 -16.54 3.62 14.81
CA LEU A 260 -16.02 3.16 13.52
C LEU A 260 -16.66 1.84 13.06
N GLY A 261 -17.34 1.08 13.92
CA GLY A 261 -18.01 -0.17 13.56
C GLY A 261 -19.03 0.02 12.43
N GLY A 262 -19.84 1.07 12.50
CA GLY A 262 -20.78 1.42 11.42
C GLY A 262 -20.08 1.76 10.11
N PHE A 263 -18.96 2.50 10.19
CA PHE A 263 -18.11 2.81 9.05
C PHE A 263 -17.47 1.54 8.43
N VAL A 264 -17.01 0.60 9.26
CA VAL A 264 -16.43 -0.67 8.80
C VAL A 264 -17.48 -1.51 8.06
N VAL A 265 -18.68 -1.66 8.61
CA VAL A 265 -19.79 -2.38 7.95
C VAL A 265 -20.14 -1.73 6.61
N ALA A 266 -20.27 -0.40 6.57
CA ALA A 266 -20.51 0.35 5.35
C ALA A 266 -19.39 0.13 4.32
N SER A 267 -18.12 0.19 4.74
CA SER A 267 -16.98 -0.05 3.87
C SER A 267 -17.01 -1.46 3.26
N TYR A 268 -17.31 -2.49 4.05
CA TYR A 268 -17.45 -3.86 3.55
C TYR A 268 -18.63 -4.03 2.59
N LEU A 269 -19.76 -3.33 2.82
CA LEU A 269 -20.86 -3.30 1.86
C LEU A 269 -20.43 -2.65 0.53
N GLY A 270 -19.73 -1.51 0.60
CA GLY A 270 -19.18 -0.85 -0.59
C GLY A 270 -18.22 -1.75 -1.37
N LEU A 271 -17.35 -2.48 -0.66
CA LEU A 271 -16.48 -3.49 -1.26
C LEU A 271 -17.28 -4.63 -1.91
N ALA A 272 -18.36 -5.11 -1.27
CA ALA A 272 -19.21 -6.15 -1.82
C ALA A 272 -19.95 -5.69 -3.09
N ILE A 273 -20.46 -4.45 -3.11
CA ILE A 273 -21.09 -3.85 -4.29
C ILE A 273 -20.06 -3.74 -5.43
N MET A 274 -18.85 -3.21 -5.14
CA MET A 274 -17.81 -3.13 -6.15
C MET A 274 -17.36 -4.51 -6.63
N PHE A 275 -17.31 -5.52 -5.77
CA PHE A 275 -17.05 -6.89 -6.18
C PHE A 275 -18.09 -7.39 -7.19
N ALA A 276 -19.38 -7.12 -6.94
CA ALA A 276 -20.46 -7.43 -7.89
C ALA A 276 -20.32 -6.65 -9.21
N VAL A 277 -19.95 -5.37 -9.16
CA VAL A 277 -19.68 -4.57 -10.37
C VAL A 277 -18.55 -5.17 -11.19
N HIS A 278 -17.43 -5.54 -10.56
CA HIS A 278 -16.32 -6.18 -11.28
C HIS A 278 -16.74 -7.53 -11.86
N ALA A 279 -17.51 -8.34 -11.11
CA ALA A 279 -18.04 -9.60 -11.62
C ALA A 279 -18.97 -9.41 -12.83
N LEU A 280 -19.82 -8.38 -12.81
CA LEU A 280 -20.68 -8.01 -13.95
C LEU A 280 -19.85 -7.57 -15.17
N LEU A 281 -18.84 -6.72 -14.96
CA LEU A 281 -17.98 -6.27 -16.05
C LEU A 281 -17.22 -7.45 -16.69
N LEU A 282 -16.75 -8.39 -15.89
CA LEU A 282 -16.09 -9.61 -16.38
C LEU A 282 -17.07 -10.50 -17.17
N SER A 283 -18.27 -10.74 -16.63
CA SER A 283 -19.26 -11.61 -17.29
C SER A 283 -19.74 -11.04 -18.62
N VAL A 284 -19.95 -9.72 -18.71
CA VAL A 284 -20.31 -9.04 -19.97
C VAL A 284 -19.19 -9.14 -21.01
N ASN A 285 -17.94 -9.22 -20.58
CA ASN A 285 -16.77 -9.35 -21.46
C ASN A 285 -16.33 -10.82 -21.68
N GLY A 286 -17.11 -11.79 -21.21
CA GLY A 286 -16.90 -13.22 -21.48
C GLY A 286 -15.76 -13.88 -20.70
N ILE A 287 -15.40 -13.35 -19.53
CA ILE A 287 -14.42 -13.93 -18.59
C ILE A 287 -15.15 -14.49 -17.36
#